data_AF-A0AA91VBT2-F1
#
_entry.id   AF-A0AA91VBT2-F1
#
_cell.length_a   1.000
_cell.length_b   1.000
_cell.length_c   1.000
_cell.angle_alpha   90.00
_cell.angle_beta   90.00
_cell.angle_gamma   90.00
#
_symmetry.space_group_name_H-M   'P 1'
#
loop_
_entity.id
_entity.type
_entity.pdbx_description
1 polymer ?
#
loop_
_entity_poly.entity_id
_entity_poly.type
_entity_poly.pdbx_seq_one_letter_code
_entity_poly.pdbx_strand_id
1 'polypeptide(L)'
;MANKRTRKKIAKKQDVRVLERKYTKKQIKQLKSHDRAKLVKKEKENIRKRDNYQLFRSLGFSSKESNRMKNWSQSRITDFLNEYSTQYLLVVYKDVTEETDSEALDIIKYRTKRRSRKSIETSILGWLDQDINQGYIGGYKMETGNKEEIAFHQKAFHFQKYLQAYYGQGKQLKPLLNLLENMMVLLYTVDDKDDFVEDLVSNLRDLPYPEAHANAEYIEENFTIDRSNRHF
;
A
#
# COMPACT_ATOMS: atom_id res chain seq x y z
N MET A 1 -5.19 2.40 -41.94
CA MET A 1 -5.88 3.58 -41.35
C MET A 1 -7.29 3.73 -41.93
N ALA A 2 -8.36 3.79 -41.13
CA ALA A 2 -9.72 3.89 -41.65
C ALA A 2 -10.01 5.26 -42.30
N ASN A 3 -10.63 5.25 -43.50
CA ASN A 3 -11.04 6.43 -44.28
C ASN A 3 -11.98 7.35 -43.47
N LYS A 4 -11.89 8.68 -43.69
CA LYS A 4 -12.69 9.74 -43.04
C LYS A 4 -14.20 9.47 -43.06
N ARG A 5 -14.73 8.90 -44.15
CA ARG A 5 -16.15 8.51 -44.27
C ARG A 5 -16.52 7.37 -43.31
N THR A 6 -15.63 6.41 -43.12
CA THR A 6 -15.81 5.27 -42.21
C THR A 6 -15.82 5.72 -40.75
N ARG A 7 -14.89 6.61 -40.36
CA ARG A 7 -14.85 7.21 -39.00
C ARG A 7 -16.14 7.96 -38.66
N LYS A 8 -16.67 8.75 -39.59
CA LYS A 8 -17.95 9.46 -39.41
C LYS A 8 -19.14 8.51 -39.22
N LYS A 9 -19.19 7.40 -40.00
CA LYS A 9 -20.23 6.36 -39.83
C LYS A 9 -20.14 5.69 -38.46
N ILE A 10 -18.95 5.37 -37.99
CA ILE A 10 -18.71 4.73 -36.68
C ILE A 10 -19.17 5.67 -35.54
N ALA A 11 -18.74 6.93 -35.56
CA ALA A 11 -19.14 7.92 -34.56
C ALA A 11 -20.67 8.10 -34.53
N LYS A 12 -21.32 8.20 -35.69
CA LYS A 12 -22.78 8.31 -35.77
C LYS A 12 -23.50 7.09 -35.19
N LYS A 13 -22.98 5.87 -35.40
CA LYS A 13 -23.53 4.64 -34.80
C LYS A 13 -23.37 4.65 -33.27
N GLN A 14 -22.23 5.08 -32.76
CA GLN A 14 -22.00 5.21 -31.30
C GLN A 14 -22.96 6.22 -30.67
N ASP A 15 -23.17 7.37 -31.31
CA ASP A 15 -24.11 8.39 -30.84
C ASP A 15 -25.55 7.89 -30.80
N VAL A 16 -25.97 7.09 -31.80
CA VAL A 16 -27.31 6.46 -31.77
C VAL A 16 -27.41 5.50 -30.58
N ARG A 17 -26.43 4.61 -30.37
CA ARG A 17 -26.44 3.64 -29.27
C ARG A 17 -26.53 4.30 -27.90
N VAL A 18 -25.88 5.44 -27.71
CA VAL A 18 -25.96 6.19 -26.45
C VAL A 18 -27.37 6.71 -26.21
N LEU A 19 -28.03 7.24 -27.23
CA LEU A 19 -29.39 7.79 -27.11
C LEU A 19 -30.48 6.72 -27.03
N GLU A 20 -30.26 5.53 -27.62
CA GLU A 20 -31.21 4.42 -27.61
C GLU A 20 -31.58 3.92 -26.20
N ARG A 21 -30.82 4.28 -25.16
CA ARG A 21 -31.14 3.97 -23.76
C ARG A 21 -32.39 4.71 -23.23
N LYS A 22 -32.77 5.85 -23.84
CA LYS A 22 -33.90 6.68 -23.41
C LYS A 22 -34.82 7.14 -24.54
N TYR A 23 -34.37 7.01 -25.79
CA TYR A 23 -35.09 7.49 -26.95
C TYR A 23 -35.27 6.38 -27.97
N THR A 24 -36.42 6.35 -28.61
CA THR A 24 -36.66 5.43 -29.73
C THR A 24 -35.87 5.86 -30.97
N LYS A 25 -35.58 4.91 -31.86
CA LYS A 25 -34.94 5.18 -33.16
C LYS A 25 -35.67 6.24 -33.99
N LYS A 26 -37.01 6.32 -33.88
CA LYS A 26 -37.83 7.33 -34.56
C LYS A 26 -37.57 8.73 -34.00
N GLN A 27 -37.57 8.89 -32.67
CA GLN A 27 -37.26 10.15 -31.99
C GLN A 27 -35.82 10.63 -32.30
N ILE A 28 -34.84 9.73 -32.29
CA ILE A 28 -33.43 10.05 -32.57
C ILE A 28 -33.24 10.58 -34.01
N LYS A 29 -34.01 10.06 -34.98
CA LYS A 29 -33.95 10.52 -36.39
C LYS A 29 -34.54 11.92 -36.58
N GLN A 30 -35.48 12.33 -35.74
CA GLN A 30 -36.14 13.65 -35.80
C GLN A 30 -35.31 14.77 -35.16
N LEU A 31 -34.29 14.43 -34.36
CA LEU A 31 -33.42 15.42 -33.72
C LEU A 31 -32.55 16.16 -34.74
N LYS A 32 -32.53 17.49 -34.65
CA LYS A 32 -31.57 18.33 -35.36
C LYS A 32 -30.14 18.00 -34.90
N SER A 33 -29.18 18.17 -35.81
CA SER A 33 -27.75 17.86 -35.59
C SER A 33 -27.19 18.45 -34.28
N HIS A 34 -27.49 19.72 -34.01
CA HIS A 34 -27.00 20.43 -32.83
C HIS A 34 -27.60 19.90 -31.52
N ASP A 35 -28.92 19.68 -31.49
CA ASP A 35 -29.63 19.16 -30.32
C ASP A 35 -29.22 17.71 -30.03
N ARG A 36 -29.01 16.92 -31.08
CA ARG A 36 -28.48 15.56 -30.97
C ARG A 36 -27.10 15.54 -30.30
N ALA A 37 -26.18 16.43 -30.70
CA ALA A 37 -24.85 16.49 -30.09
C ALA A 37 -24.92 16.87 -28.60
N LYS A 38 -25.77 17.83 -28.23
CA LYS A 38 -26.02 18.20 -26.83
C LYS A 38 -26.58 17.04 -26.02
N LEU A 39 -27.56 16.31 -26.55
CA LEU A 39 -28.18 15.16 -25.90
C LEU A 39 -27.21 14.00 -25.73
N VAL A 40 -26.39 13.70 -26.74
CA VAL A 40 -25.33 12.67 -26.64
C VAL A 40 -24.35 13.04 -25.53
N LYS A 41 -23.89 14.31 -25.48
CA LYS A 41 -22.97 14.78 -24.43
C LYS A 41 -23.60 14.63 -23.04
N LYS A 42 -24.85 15.05 -22.88
CA LYS A 42 -25.60 14.92 -21.62
C LYS A 42 -25.74 13.46 -21.19
N GLU A 43 -26.07 12.57 -22.11
CA GLU A 43 -26.28 11.16 -21.76
C GLU A 43 -24.96 10.43 -21.48
N LYS A 44 -23.87 10.75 -22.21
CA LYS A 44 -22.53 10.26 -21.84
C LYS A 44 -22.14 10.69 -20.43
N GLU A 45 -22.42 11.94 -20.07
CA GLU A 45 -22.15 12.45 -18.73
C GLU A 45 -23.01 11.74 -17.66
N ASN A 46 -24.29 11.47 -17.95
CA ASN A 46 -25.15 10.70 -17.05
C ASN A 46 -24.64 9.27 -16.84
N ILE A 47 -24.21 8.61 -17.91
CA ILE A 47 -23.63 7.26 -17.85
C ILE A 47 -22.37 7.29 -16.99
N ARG A 48 -21.45 8.23 -17.26
CA ARG A 48 -20.23 8.41 -16.46
C ARG A 48 -20.53 8.60 -14.98
N LYS A 49 -21.47 9.47 -14.63
CA LYS A 49 -21.88 9.69 -13.23
C LYS A 49 -22.51 8.44 -12.60
N ARG A 50 -23.32 7.69 -13.35
CA ARG A 50 -23.92 6.45 -12.85
C ARG A 50 -22.85 5.39 -12.60
N ASP A 51 -21.94 5.21 -13.55
CA ASP A 51 -20.89 4.19 -13.47
C ASP A 51 -19.90 4.56 -12.34
N ASN A 52 -19.54 5.84 -12.18
CA ASN A 52 -18.76 6.31 -11.02
C ASN A 52 -19.47 6.09 -9.69
N TYR A 53 -20.78 6.36 -9.62
CA TYR A 53 -21.56 6.10 -8.41
C TYR A 53 -21.52 4.61 -8.04
N GLN A 54 -21.71 3.73 -9.02
CA GLN A 54 -21.65 2.27 -8.81
C GLN A 54 -20.26 1.82 -8.36
N LEU A 55 -19.19 2.35 -8.97
CA LEU A 55 -17.82 2.12 -8.56
C LEU A 55 -17.61 2.44 -7.07
N PHE A 56 -17.96 3.65 -6.62
CA PHE A 56 -17.78 4.01 -5.20
C PHE A 56 -18.68 3.20 -4.25
N ARG A 57 -19.89 2.83 -4.68
CA ARG A 57 -20.74 1.93 -3.88
C ARG A 57 -20.12 0.55 -3.72
N SER A 58 -19.48 0.02 -4.76
CA SER A 58 -18.79 -1.29 -4.71
C SER A 58 -17.56 -1.27 -3.81
N LEU A 59 -16.94 -0.09 -3.61
CA LEU A 59 -15.82 0.11 -2.69
C LEU A 59 -16.26 0.32 -1.23
N GLY A 60 -17.56 0.23 -0.93
CA GLY A 60 -18.08 0.33 0.44
C GLY A 60 -18.56 1.71 0.87
N PHE A 61 -18.35 2.76 0.06
CA PHE A 61 -18.79 4.12 0.41
C PHE A 61 -20.31 4.23 0.53
N SER A 62 -20.78 5.07 1.45
CA SER A 62 -22.21 5.32 1.66
C SER A 62 -22.88 5.99 0.45
N SER A 63 -24.20 5.86 0.33
CA SER A 63 -24.97 6.54 -0.72
C SER A 63 -24.73 8.06 -0.78
N LYS A 64 -24.50 8.70 0.38
CA LYS A 64 -24.22 10.14 0.47
C LYS A 64 -22.85 10.47 -0.11
N GLU A 65 -21.84 9.68 0.21
CA GLU A 65 -20.46 9.86 -0.29
C GLU A 65 -20.36 9.56 -1.77
N SER A 66 -20.87 8.40 -2.23
CA SER A 66 -20.86 8.05 -3.65
C SER A 66 -21.57 9.10 -4.51
N ASN A 67 -22.63 9.72 -4.00
CA ASN A 67 -23.33 10.81 -4.71
C ASN A 67 -22.50 12.10 -4.82
N ARG A 68 -21.61 12.38 -3.87
CA ARG A 68 -20.64 13.48 -3.97
C ARG A 68 -19.54 13.12 -4.98
N MET A 69 -19.01 11.90 -4.88
CA MET A 69 -17.86 11.43 -5.66
C MET A 69 -18.19 11.16 -7.13
N LYS A 70 -19.45 10.86 -7.49
CA LYS A 70 -19.83 10.60 -8.88
C LYS A 70 -19.53 11.74 -9.86
N ASN A 71 -19.47 12.98 -9.35
CA ASN A 71 -19.19 14.18 -10.13
C ASN A 71 -17.68 14.46 -10.26
N TRP A 72 -16.81 13.69 -9.61
CA TRP A 72 -15.36 13.88 -9.71
C TRP A 72 -14.88 13.71 -11.15
N SER A 73 -13.80 14.41 -11.48
CA SER A 73 -13.10 14.21 -12.75
C SER A 73 -12.47 12.82 -12.78
N GLN A 74 -12.26 12.27 -13.98
CA GLN A 74 -11.64 10.95 -14.08
C GLN A 74 -10.24 10.93 -13.48
N SER A 75 -9.45 11.99 -13.65
CA SER A 75 -8.13 12.12 -13.04
C SER A 75 -8.20 11.98 -11.52
N ARG A 76 -9.09 12.73 -10.87
CA ARG A 76 -9.28 12.67 -9.43
C ARG A 76 -9.73 11.28 -8.95
N ILE A 77 -10.58 10.61 -9.71
CA ILE A 77 -10.99 9.24 -9.39
C ILE A 77 -9.78 8.29 -9.48
N THR A 78 -8.99 8.39 -10.54
CA THR A 78 -7.77 7.58 -10.69
C THR A 78 -6.79 7.84 -9.54
N ASP A 79 -6.52 9.11 -9.21
CA ASP A 79 -5.62 9.48 -8.11
C ASP A 79 -6.14 8.94 -6.77
N PHE A 80 -7.44 9.07 -6.52
CA PHE A 80 -8.08 8.55 -5.32
C PHE A 80 -8.03 7.02 -5.25
N LEU A 81 -8.31 6.31 -6.33
CA LEU A 81 -8.26 4.84 -6.34
C LEU A 81 -6.83 4.34 -6.15
N ASN A 82 -5.85 5.03 -6.71
CA ASN A 82 -4.44 4.73 -6.50
C ASN A 82 -4.09 4.89 -5.02
N GLU A 83 -4.49 6.01 -4.38
CA GLU A 83 -4.25 6.23 -2.95
C GLU A 83 -5.03 5.24 -2.07
N TYR A 84 -6.29 4.96 -2.39
CA TYR A 84 -7.18 4.05 -1.66
C TYR A 84 -6.68 2.59 -1.70
N SER A 85 -6.13 2.16 -2.84
CA SER A 85 -5.51 0.83 -2.97
C SER A 85 -4.07 0.78 -2.45
N THR A 86 -3.54 1.91 -1.98
CA THR A 86 -2.20 1.94 -1.42
C THR A 86 -2.21 1.39 0.00
N GLN A 87 -1.51 0.27 0.18
CA GLN A 87 -1.28 -0.33 1.49
C GLN A 87 0.13 -0.01 2.01
N TYR A 88 0.24 0.02 3.32
CA TYR A 88 1.47 0.33 4.04
C TYR A 88 1.67 -0.70 5.14
N LEU A 89 2.94 -1.01 5.39
CA LEU A 89 3.40 -1.72 6.56
C LEU A 89 3.83 -0.70 7.62
N LEU A 90 3.32 -0.86 8.82
CA LEU A 90 3.75 -0.18 10.04
C LEU A 90 4.39 -1.20 10.96
N VAL A 91 5.60 -0.90 11.43
CA VAL A 91 6.26 -1.69 12.47
C VAL A 91 6.57 -0.77 13.63
N VAL A 92 6.10 -1.16 14.81
CA VAL A 92 6.31 -0.44 16.07
C VAL A 92 6.87 -1.39 17.13
N TYR A 93 7.61 -0.86 18.10
CA TYR A 93 8.09 -1.62 19.26
C TYR A 93 7.83 -0.86 20.54
N LYS A 94 7.72 -1.60 21.64
CA LYS A 94 7.61 -1.02 22.97
C LYS A 94 8.93 -1.17 23.70
N ASP A 95 9.48 -0.05 24.12
CA ASP A 95 10.62 -0.03 25.00
C ASP A 95 10.18 -0.39 26.42
N VAL A 96 10.81 -1.38 27.06
CA VAL A 96 10.45 -1.79 28.44
C VAL A 96 11.47 -1.32 29.46
N THR A 97 12.69 -1.03 29.03
CA THR A 97 13.66 -0.33 29.86
C THR A 97 13.49 1.16 29.65
N GLU A 98 13.21 1.93 30.71
CA GLU A 98 13.47 3.38 30.70
C GLU A 98 14.98 3.70 30.49
N GLU A 99 15.82 2.65 30.37
CA GLU A 99 17.27 2.65 30.15
C GLU A 99 17.70 2.59 28.68
N THR A 100 16.79 2.42 27.71
CA THR A 100 17.22 2.51 26.31
C THR A 100 17.50 3.98 26.01
N ASP A 101 18.78 4.35 26.11
CA ASP A 101 19.24 5.70 25.85
C ASP A 101 18.70 6.11 24.47
N SER A 102 17.77 7.06 24.46
CA SER A 102 17.20 7.58 23.20
C SER A 102 18.31 8.03 22.24
N GLU A 103 19.46 8.42 22.80
CA GLU A 103 20.69 8.74 22.09
C GLU A 103 21.33 7.51 21.41
N ALA A 104 21.36 6.34 22.04
CA ALA A 104 21.89 5.10 21.45
C ALA A 104 21.03 4.64 20.26
N LEU A 105 19.71 4.69 20.38
CA LEU A 105 18.78 4.38 19.28
C LEU A 105 18.90 5.40 18.14
N ASP A 106 19.05 6.69 18.45
CA ASP A 106 19.27 7.72 17.43
C ASP A 106 20.63 7.57 16.76
N ILE A 107 21.68 7.20 17.50
CA ILE A 107 23.00 6.89 16.95
C ILE A 107 22.93 5.69 16.00
N ILE A 108 22.23 4.62 16.37
CA ILE A 108 22.03 3.45 15.50
C ILE A 108 21.25 3.90 14.25
N LYS A 109 20.11 4.58 14.39
CA LYS A 109 19.31 5.10 13.26
C LYS A 109 20.09 6.05 12.35
N TYR A 110 20.99 6.87 12.87
CA TYR A 110 21.83 7.78 12.08
C TYR A 110 22.98 7.05 11.39
N ARG A 111 23.60 6.07 12.06
CA ARG A 111 24.70 5.26 11.50
C ARG A 111 24.21 4.36 10.37
N THR A 112 23.07 3.70 10.51
CA THR A 112 22.54 2.76 9.52
C THR A 112 22.13 3.43 8.20
N LYS A 113 21.57 4.64 8.24
CA LYS A 113 21.17 5.39 7.03
C LYS A 113 22.30 5.60 6.01
N ARG A 114 23.53 5.85 6.49
CA ARG A 114 24.70 6.16 5.64
C ARG A 114 25.53 4.93 5.24
N ARG A 115 25.28 3.77 5.85
CA ARG A 115 26.02 2.54 5.56
C ARG A 115 25.67 1.96 4.19
N SER A 116 26.63 1.24 3.62
CA SER A 116 26.42 0.44 2.41
C SER A 116 25.53 -0.76 2.73
N ARG A 117 24.79 -1.24 1.72
CA ARG A 117 23.92 -2.41 1.83
C ARG A 117 24.66 -3.63 2.42
N LYS A 118 25.81 -3.98 1.84
CA LYS A 118 26.65 -5.10 2.30
C LYS A 118 27.04 -4.99 3.77
N SER A 119 27.38 -3.78 4.23
CA SER A 119 27.74 -3.56 5.64
C SER A 119 26.56 -3.79 6.58
N ILE A 120 25.33 -3.47 6.17
CA ILE A 120 24.12 -3.72 6.96
C ILE A 120 23.84 -5.23 7.01
N GLU A 121 23.90 -5.92 5.86
CA GLU A 121 23.68 -7.37 5.77
C GLU A 121 24.64 -8.17 6.66
N THR A 122 25.94 -7.85 6.62
CA THR A 122 26.94 -8.50 7.49
C THR A 122 26.65 -8.26 8.97
N SER A 123 26.09 -7.10 9.31
CA SER A 123 25.71 -6.75 10.68
C SER A 123 24.54 -7.61 11.15
N ILE A 124 23.48 -7.69 10.34
CA ILE A 124 22.28 -8.50 10.62
C ILE A 124 22.68 -9.95 10.90
N LEU A 125 23.48 -10.55 10.00
CA LEU A 125 23.99 -11.92 10.18
C LEU A 125 24.79 -12.09 11.47
N GLY A 126 25.59 -11.09 11.84
CA GLY A 126 26.35 -11.12 13.09
C GLY A 126 25.49 -11.04 14.35
N TRP A 127 24.28 -10.49 14.27
CA TRP A 127 23.36 -10.34 15.42
C TRP A 127 22.34 -11.48 15.54
N LEU A 128 22.01 -12.16 14.45
CA LEU A 128 21.02 -13.24 14.42
C LEU A 128 21.39 -14.38 15.38
N ASP A 129 22.66 -14.78 15.42
CA ASP A 129 23.13 -15.91 16.23
C ASP A 129 23.62 -15.51 17.64
N GLN A 130 23.46 -14.25 18.04
CA GLN A 130 23.93 -13.76 19.34
C GLN A 130 22.80 -13.75 20.37
N ASP A 131 23.01 -14.41 21.50
CA ASP A 131 22.12 -14.35 22.67
C ASP A 131 22.57 -13.24 23.64
N ILE A 132 22.92 -12.07 23.09
CA ILE A 132 23.46 -10.90 23.80
C ILE A 132 22.87 -9.63 23.19
N ASN A 133 22.48 -8.66 24.03
CA ASN A 133 21.77 -7.44 23.61
C ASN A 133 22.49 -6.14 23.97
N GLN A 134 22.21 -5.09 23.19
CA GLN A 134 22.50 -3.70 23.57
C GLN A 134 21.26 -2.90 24.03
N GLY A 135 20.04 -3.47 23.92
CA GLY A 135 18.79 -2.86 24.40
C GLY A 135 17.69 -3.90 24.70
N TYR A 136 16.63 -3.50 25.42
CA TYR A 136 15.52 -4.39 25.82
C TYR A 136 14.15 -3.83 25.37
N ILE A 137 13.56 -4.47 24.36
CA ILE A 137 12.20 -4.15 23.94
C ILE A 137 11.22 -5.19 24.48
N GLY A 138 10.08 -4.75 25.01
CA GLY A 138 9.00 -5.62 25.50
C GLY A 138 8.13 -6.25 24.43
N GLY A 139 8.61 -6.26 23.19
CA GLY A 139 7.90 -6.78 22.02
C GLY A 139 7.62 -5.72 20.95
N TYR A 140 7.21 -6.22 19.78
CA TYR A 140 6.86 -5.43 18.61
C TYR A 140 5.43 -5.71 18.14
N LYS A 141 4.92 -4.85 17.26
CA LYS A 141 3.68 -5.05 16.51
C LYS A 141 3.92 -4.66 15.05
N MET A 142 3.36 -5.46 14.15
CA MET A 142 3.30 -5.20 12.72
C MET A 142 1.85 -5.09 12.29
N GLU A 143 1.54 -4.11 11.46
CA GLU A 143 0.22 -3.95 10.85
C GLU A 143 0.38 -3.60 9.38
N THR A 144 -0.43 -4.24 8.54
CA THR A 144 -0.60 -3.85 7.14
C THR A 144 -2.02 -3.34 6.92
N GLY A 145 -2.15 -2.26 6.17
CA GLY A 145 -3.46 -1.69 5.89
C GLY A 145 -3.38 -0.54 4.93
N ASN A 146 -4.55 0.00 4.57
CA ASN A 146 -4.58 1.23 3.81
C ASN A 146 -4.04 2.41 4.65
N LYS A 147 -3.79 3.54 3.99
CA LYS A 147 -3.24 4.75 4.64
C LYS A 147 -4.03 5.21 5.87
N GLU A 148 -5.36 5.13 5.82
CA GLU A 148 -6.23 5.61 6.91
C GLU A 148 -6.21 4.66 8.11
N GLU A 149 -6.26 3.34 7.86
CA GLU A 149 -6.09 2.29 8.86
C GLU A 149 -4.74 2.43 9.56
N ILE A 150 -3.65 2.53 8.79
CA ILE A 150 -2.31 2.64 9.35
C ILE A 150 -2.13 3.94 10.13
N ALA A 151 -2.71 5.06 9.67
CA ALA A 151 -2.69 6.32 10.44
C ALA A 151 -3.44 6.19 11.78
N PHE A 152 -4.56 5.45 11.80
CA PHE A 152 -5.27 5.12 13.03
C PHE A 152 -4.40 4.27 13.97
N HIS A 153 -3.82 3.18 13.47
CA HIS A 153 -2.94 2.30 14.26
C HIS A 153 -1.72 3.05 14.79
N GLN A 154 -1.06 3.86 13.95
CA GLN A 154 0.09 4.68 14.34
C GLN A 154 -0.26 5.60 15.52
N LYS A 155 -1.42 6.25 15.47
CA LYS A 155 -1.91 7.11 16.57
C LYS A 155 -2.25 6.30 17.82
N ALA A 156 -2.92 5.15 17.68
CA ALA A 156 -3.28 4.28 18.80
C ALA A 156 -2.04 3.75 19.52
N PHE A 157 -1.05 3.24 18.78
CA PHE A 157 0.21 2.76 19.31
C PHE A 157 1.03 3.86 19.97
N HIS A 158 1.04 5.07 19.41
CA HIS A 158 1.68 6.22 20.04
C HIS A 158 1.11 6.51 21.46
N PHE A 159 -0.21 6.45 21.63
CA PHE A 159 -0.83 6.61 22.97
C PHE A 159 -0.45 5.47 23.92
N GLN A 160 -0.20 4.27 23.40
CA GLN A 160 0.27 3.12 24.17
C GLN A 160 1.79 3.11 24.41
N LYS A 161 2.48 4.22 24.09
CA LYS A 161 3.94 4.42 24.26
C LYS A 161 4.81 3.52 23.37
N TYR A 162 4.28 3.06 22.25
CA TYR A 162 5.10 2.40 21.22
C TYR A 162 5.88 3.43 20.41
N LEU A 163 7.07 3.02 19.98
CA LEU A 163 7.95 3.76 19.08
C LEU A 163 7.87 3.17 17.67
N GLN A 164 7.85 4.04 16.66
CA GLN A 164 7.83 3.61 15.27
C GLN A 164 9.24 3.18 14.81
N ALA A 165 9.36 1.94 14.34
CA ALA A 165 10.55 1.44 13.68
C ALA A 165 10.49 1.60 12.16
N TYR A 166 9.32 1.35 11.56
CA TYR A 166 9.14 1.44 10.11
C TYR A 166 7.73 1.90 9.73
N TYR A 167 7.66 2.65 8.63
CA TYR A 167 6.41 2.99 7.95
C TYR A 167 6.71 3.10 6.45
N GLY A 168 6.08 2.27 5.63
CA GLY A 168 6.34 2.27 4.19
C GLY A 168 5.64 1.15 3.41
N GLN A 169 5.80 1.16 2.10
CA GLN A 169 5.16 0.19 1.18
C GLN A 169 5.95 -1.12 1.02
N GLY A 170 7.06 -1.33 1.75
CA GLY A 170 7.90 -2.53 1.58
C GLY A 170 8.68 -2.63 0.26
N LYS A 171 8.54 -1.68 -0.67
CA LYS A 171 9.16 -1.73 -2.01
C LYS A 171 10.68 -1.53 -2.02
N GLN A 172 11.21 -0.82 -1.02
CA GLN A 172 12.62 -0.48 -0.97
C GLN A 172 13.33 -1.38 0.04
N LEU A 173 14.32 -2.15 -0.43
CA LEU A 173 15.06 -3.09 0.40
C LEU A 173 15.88 -2.40 1.49
N LYS A 174 16.60 -1.31 1.18
CA LYS A 174 17.50 -0.67 2.17
C LYS A 174 16.78 -0.22 3.45
N PRO A 175 15.61 0.45 3.40
CA PRO A 175 14.81 0.72 4.59
C PRO A 175 14.39 -0.52 5.38
N LEU A 176 14.10 -1.65 4.71
CA LEU A 176 13.76 -2.92 5.37
C LEU A 176 14.99 -3.54 6.06
N LEU A 177 16.16 -3.49 5.43
CA LEU A 177 17.42 -3.93 6.04
C LEU A 177 17.78 -3.09 7.28
N ASN A 178 17.55 -1.78 7.23
CA ASN A 178 17.73 -0.92 8.41
C ASN A 178 16.76 -1.29 9.55
N LEU A 179 15.51 -1.63 9.21
CA LEU A 179 14.53 -2.11 10.18
C LEU A 179 15.02 -3.42 10.81
N LEU A 180 15.42 -4.40 9.99
CA LEU A 180 15.95 -5.68 10.45
C LEU A 180 17.14 -5.48 11.38
N GLU A 181 18.16 -4.73 10.95
CA GLU A 181 19.35 -4.48 11.79
C GLU A 181 18.97 -3.86 13.14
N ASN A 182 18.08 -2.86 13.15
CA ASN A 182 17.64 -2.25 14.40
C ASN A 182 16.95 -3.27 15.31
N MET A 183 16.09 -4.14 14.76
CA MET A 183 15.34 -5.10 15.55
C MET A 183 16.22 -6.26 16.03
N MET A 184 17.19 -6.71 15.25
CA MET A 184 18.17 -7.73 15.67
C MET A 184 19.04 -7.28 16.84
N VAL A 185 19.32 -5.98 16.95
CA VAL A 185 20.06 -5.40 18.09
C VAL A 185 19.20 -5.31 19.36
N LEU A 186 17.87 -5.17 19.18
CA LEU A 186 16.93 -4.87 20.27
C LEU A 186 16.22 -6.11 20.83
N LEU A 187 15.98 -7.13 20.00
CA LEU A 187 15.30 -8.37 20.40
C LEU A 187 16.26 -9.28 21.18
N TYR A 188 15.76 -9.90 22.25
CA TYR A 188 16.57 -10.57 23.27
C TYR A 188 17.00 -11.98 22.87
N THR A 189 16.03 -12.85 22.63
CA THR A 189 16.35 -14.23 22.27
C THR A 189 16.59 -14.35 20.77
N VAL A 190 17.35 -15.37 20.39
CA VAL A 190 17.46 -15.77 18.99
C VAL A 190 16.08 -16.16 18.42
N ASP A 191 15.20 -16.72 19.26
CA ASP A 191 13.85 -17.10 18.85
C ASP A 191 12.99 -15.86 18.53
N ASP A 192 13.05 -14.80 19.34
CA ASP A 192 12.35 -13.54 19.06
C ASP A 192 12.83 -12.88 17.76
N LYS A 193 14.13 -13.04 17.45
CA LYS A 193 14.74 -12.53 16.22
C LYS A 193 14.23 -13.30 15.00
N ASP A 194 14.20 -14.62 15.08
CA ASP A 194 13.62 -15.47 14.03
C ASP A 194 12.15 -15.13 13.80
N ASP A 195 11.36 -15.09 14.87
CA ASP A 195 9.91 -14.78 14.80
C ASP A 195 9.67 -13.41 14.16
N PHE A 196 10.53 -12.42 14.45
CA PHE A 196 10.47 -11.11 13.81
C PHE A 196 10.75 -11.17 12.29
N VAL A 197 11.73 -11.97 11.87
CA VAL A 197 12.04 -12.15 10.44
C VAL A 197 10.86 -12.82 9.73
N GLU A 198 10.30 -13.87 10.32
CA GLU A 198 9.13 -14.59 9.77
C GLU A 198 7.89 -13.67 9.66
N ASP A 199 7.58 -12.92 10.71
CA ASP A 199 6.49 -11.95 10.72
C ASP A 199 6.69 -10.87 9.65
N LEU A 200 7.91 -10.35 9.51
CA LEU A 200 8.22 -9.33 8.49
C LEU A 200 8.01 -9.89 7.09
N VAL A 201 8.47 -11.12 6.82
CA VAL A 201 8.30 -11.79 5.52
C VAL A 201 6.82 -12.00 5.21
N SER A 202 6.03 -12.49 6.17
CA SER A 202 4.59 -12.68 6.01
C SER A 202 3.89 -11.36 5.67
N ASN A 203 4.13 -10.31 6.47
CA ASN A 203 3.49 -9.01 6.25
C ASN A 203 3.92 -8.36 4.92
N LEU A 204 5.16 -8.58 4.46
CA LEU A 204 5.59 -8.09 3.14
C LEU A 204 4.89 -8.84 1.99
N ARG A 205 4.60 -10.13 2.15
CA ARG A 205 3.84 -10.95 1.19
C ARG A 205 2.36 -10.56 1.13
N ASP A 206 1.80 -10.05 2.23
CA ASP A 206 0.41 -9.58 2.26
C ASP A 206 0.19 -8.27 1.51
N LEU A 207 1.24 -7.45 1.33
CA LEU A 207 1.17 -6.22 0.55
C LEU A 207 0.92 -6.51 -0.95
N PRO A 208 0.21 -5.64 -1.69
CA PRO A 208 -0.14 -5.88 -3.10
C PRO A 208 1.01 -5.57 -4.07
N TYR A 209 2.25 -5.46 -3.59
CA TYR A 209 3.39 -4.96 -4.36
C TYR A 209 4.37 -6.08 -4.70
N PRO A 210 4.61 -6.37 -5.99
CA PRO A 210 5.60 -7.36 -6.41
C PRO A 210 7.00 -7.07 -5.86
N GLU A 211 7.39 -5.80 -5.72
CA GLU A 211 8.69 -5.43 -5.15
C GLU A 211 8.76 -5.74 -3.66
N ALA A 212 7.64 -5.67 -2.92
CA ALA A 212 7.61 -6.09 -1.52
C ALA A 212 7.75 -7.61 -1.40
N HIS A 213 7.12 -8.37 -2.31
CA HIS A 213 7.24 -9.84 -2.38
C HIS A 213 8.67 -10.27 -2.68
N ALA A 214 9.32 -9.66 -3.68
CA ALA A 214 10.72 -9.93 -4.00
C ALA A 214 11.66 -9.58 -2.84
N ASN A 215 11.37 -8.52 -2.09
CA ASN A 215 12.13 -8.20 -0.87
C ASN A 215 11.88 -9.23 0.25
N ALA A 216 10.66 -9.77 0.36
CA ALA A 216 10.33 -10.82 1.32
C ALA A 216 11.10 -12.11 1.03
N GLU A 217 11.11 -12.55 -0.24
CA GLU A 217 11.92 -13.70 -0.69
C GLU A 217 13.40 -13.49 -0.39
N TYR A 218 13.94 -12.31 -0.72
CA TYR A 218 15.33 -11.99 -0.43
C TYR A 218 15.64 -12.05 1.08
N ILE A 219 14.76 -11.51 1.92
CA ILE A 219 14.95 -11.53 3.38
C ILE A 219 14.89 -12.97 3.90
N GLU A 220 13.92 -13.75 3.45
CA GLU A 220 13.75 -15.15 3.83
C GLU A 220 14.99 -15.99 3.47
N GLU A 221 15.49 -15.85 2.25
CA GLU A 221 16.67 -16.59 1.77
C GLU A 221 17.96 -16.26 2.54
N ASN A 222 18.10 -15.02 3.03
CA ASN A 222 19.38 -14.54 3.57
C ASN A 222 19.40 -14.45 5.10
N PHE A 223 18.25 -14.36 5.77
CA PHE A 223 18.18 -14.03 7.21
C PHE A 223 17.30 -14.94 8.05
N THR A 224 16.65 -15.95 7.47
CA THR A 224 15.94 -16.97 8.26
C THR A 224 16.95 -18.02 8.73
N ILE A 225 16.96 -18.34 10.03
CA ILE A 225 17.88 -19.33 10.58
C ILE A 225 17.38 -20.74 10.22
N ASP A 226 18.24 -21.54 9.55
CA ASP A 226 17.93 -22.94 9.28
C ASP A 226 17.97 -23.76 10.58
N ARG A 227 16.78 -24.02 11.14
CA ARG A 227 16.61 -24.79 12.37
C ARG A 227 16.87 -26.29 12.19
N SER A 228 17.15 -26.78 10.98
CA SER A 228 17.42 -28.21 10.72
C SER A 228 18.63 -28.77 11.49
N ASN A 229 19.54 -27.91 11.96
CA ASN A 229 20.73 -28.30 12.72
C ASN A 229 20.62 -28.14 14.25
N ARG A 230 19.48 -27.69 14.81
CA ARG A 230 19.31 -27.47 16.28
C ARG A 230 18.80 -28.70 17.05
N HIS A 231 18.65 -29.85 16.38
CA HIS A 231 18.40 -31.14 17.04
C HIS A 231 19.71 -31.94 17.19
N PHE A 232 20.54 -31.57 18.17
CA PHE A 232 21.59 -32.42 18.71
C PHE A 232 21.72 -32.24 20.22
#